data_AF-A0A9J6AKK1-F1
#
_entry.id   AF-A0A9J6AKK1-F1
#
_cell.length_a   1.000
_cell.length_b   1.000
_cell.length_c   1.000
_cell.angle_alpha   90.00
_cell.angle_beta   90.00
_cell.angle_gamma   90.00
#
_symmetry.space_group_name_H-M   'P 1'
#
loop_
_entity.id
_entity.type
_entity.pdbx_description
1 polymer ?
#
loop_
_entity_poly.entity_id
_entity_poly.type
_entity_poly.pdbx_seq_one_letter_code
_entity_poly.pdbx_strand_id
1 'polypeptide(L)'
;MAASASCATPYSNAPSSLSRSLSLQYRELCNLPYKCKQHQNARIGFSVENNKGFGTWKTSSPSSLRVFCLRDTQAAAVTAKSWDKLILSSDTPVLVEFHATWCGPCQMVHRVIDEIAGEYSGRLKCYVLDADREPKVAENYDIKAVPVVLLFKNGEKFESVIGTMPKEFYVAAIERLLSS
;
A
#
# COMPACT_ATOMS: atom_id res chain seq x y z
N MET A 1 25.26 66.10 -11.17
CA MET A 1 24.12 65.27 -11.61
C MET A 1 23.80 64.36 -10.43
N ALA A 2 22.98 64.75 -9.43
CA ALA A 2 21.51 64.78 -9.44
C ALA A 2 20.94 63.50 -10.09
N ALA A 3 20.08 62.68 -9.48
CA ALA A 3 19.46 62.59 -8.15
C ALA A 3 18.81 61.18 -8.04
N SER A 4 18.57 60.71 -6.80
CA SER A 4 17.38 59.94 -6.30
C SER A 4 16.75 58.83 -7.18
N ALA A 5 16.39 57.64 -6.69
CA ALA A 5 15.73 57.28 -5.41
C ALA A 5 16.08 55.82 -5.04
N SER A 6 16.35 55.39 -3.80
CA SER A 6 15.60 55.45 -2.52
C SER A 6 14.27 54.70 -2.50
N CYS A 7 14.30 53.51 -1.88
CA CYS A 7 13.43 53.02 -0.78
C CYS A 7 13.62 51.49 -0.67
N ALA A 8 13.60 50.79 0.46
CA ALA A 8 13.63 51.09 1.89
C ALA A 8 13.76 49.70 2.55
N THR A 9 14.71 49.51 3.47
CA THR A 9 14.47 48.67 4.66
C THR A 9 13.91 49.63 5.74
N PRO A 10 13.44 49.23 6.94
CA PRO A 10 13.37 47.93 7.62
C PRO A 10 11.98 47.78 8.33
N TYR A 11 11.94 47.15 9.52
CA TYR A 11 10.83 47.05 10.49
C TYR A 11 9.88 45.87 10.30
N SER A 12 10.13 44.73 10.94
CA SER A 12 9.86 44.45 12.36
C SER A 12 8.39 44.59 12.73
N ASN A 13 7.78 43.45 13.08
CA ASN A 13 6.85 43.34 14.20
C ASN A 13 6.72 41.86 14.56
N ALA A 14 7.66 41.40 15.38
CA ALA A 14 7.39 40.32 16.31
C ALA A 14 6.81 40.96 17.58
N PRO A 15 5.55 40.71 17.95
CA PRO A 15 5.09 41.02 19.28
C PRO A 15 5.57 39.91 20.23
N SER A 16 6.58 40.23 21.01
CA SER A 16 6.86 39.56 22.28
C SER A 16 5.87 40.04 23.33
N SER A 17 5.50 39.12 24.23
CA SER A 17 4.78 39.32 25.50
C SER A 17 3.25 39.34 25.48
N LEU A 18 2.66 38.13 25.43
CA LEU A 18 1.57 37.72 26.33
C LEU A 18 1.86 36.26 26.70
N SER A 19 2.69 36.06 27.74
CA SER A 19 2.24 35.60 29.05
C SER A 19 1.35 34.35 29.01
N ARG A 20 1.95 33.22 29.38
CA ARG A 20 1.34 32.09 30.11
C ARG A 20 -0.07 31.68 29.68
N SER A 21 -0.12 30.69 28.81
CA SER A 21 -1.07 29.56 28.81
C SER A 21 -1.22 29.16 27.34
N LEU A 22 -0.74 27.95 27.01
CA LEU A 22 -1.06 27.16 25.79
C LEU A 22 0.01 26.06 25.54
N SER A 23 0.69 25.61 26.61
CA SER A 23 1.34 24.28 26.66
C SER A 23 0.33 23.13 26.78
N LEU A 24 -0.96 23.38 26.50
CA LEU A 24 -2.08 22.44 26.68
C LEU A 24 -3.06 22.42 25.50
N GLN A 25 -2.59 22.63 24.26
CA GLN A 25 -3.45 22.45 23.08
C GLN A 25 -2.80 21.70 21.91
N TYR A 26 -1.65 21.06 22.14
CA TYR A 26 -1.00 20.15 21.19
C TYR A 26 -1.03 18.69 21.70
N ARG A 27 -2.18 18.27 22.25
CA ARG A 27 -2.44 16.90 22.73
C ARG A 27 -3.77 16.30 22.25
N GLU A 28 -4.46 16.97 21.33
CA GLU A 28 -5.84 16.61 20.93
C GLU A 28 -6.02 16.50 19.39
N LEU A 29 -5.02 15.95 18.69
CA LEU A 29 -5.24 15.37 17.35
C LEU A 29 -4.61 13.97 17.21
N CYS A 30 -4.49 13.27 18.34
CA CYS A 30 -4.42 11.81 18.36
C CYS A 30 -5.82 11.28 18.68
N ASN A 31 -6.74 11.24 17.70
CA ASN A 31 -7.96 10.44 17.81
C ASN A 31 -8.64 10.29 16.45
N LEU A 32 -8.08 9.44 15.58
CA LEU A 32 -8.86 8.72 14.59
C LEU A 32 -8.81 7.24 14.94
N PRO A 33 -9.97 6.59 15.19
CA PRO A 33 -10.03 5.23 15.69
C PRO A 33 -9.89 4.28 14.50
N TYR A 34 -8.69 3.79 14.25
CA TYR A 34 -8.52 2.53 13.51
C TYR A 34 -9.07 1.40 14.39
N LYS A 35 -10.39 1.21 14.35
CA LYS A 35 -11.09 0.05 14.91
C LYS A 35 -10.69 -1.17 14.10
N CYS A 36 -9.61 -1.83 14.51
CA CYS A 36 -9.39 -3.22 14.15
C CYS A 36 -10.37 -4.07 14.96
N LYS A 37 -11.40 -4.62 14.31
CA LYS A 37 -12.31 -5.61 14.92
C LYS A 37 -11.53 -6.91 15.14
N GLN A 38 -10.81 -7.02 16.24
CA GLN A 38 -10.42 -8.31 16.80
C GLN A 38 -11.60 -8.87 17.58
N HIS A 39 -12.34 -9.76 16.93
CA HIS A 39 -13.37 -10.55 17.58
C HIS A 39 -12.71 -11.61 18.48
N GLN A 40 -12.97 -11.42 19.78
CA GLN A 40 -13.31 -12.43 20.80
C GLN A 40 -12.21 -13.35 21.37
N ASN A 41 -11.63 -12.85 22.47
CA ASN A 41 -11.45 -13.50 23.78
C ASN A 41 -11.52 -15.04 23.85
N ALA A 42 -10.36 -15.70 23.85
CA ALA A 42 -10.19 -16.95 24.56
C ALA A 42 -9.67 -16.67 25.98
N ARG A 43 -10.55 -16.83 26.98
CA ARG A 43 -10.17 -16.87 28.40
C ARG A 43 -9.35 -18.14 28.63
N ILE A 44 -8.04 -18.03 28.79
CA ILE A 44 -7.24 -19.11 29.37
C ILE A 44 -7.31 -18.96 30.89
N GLY A 45 -8.21 -19.72 31.51
CA GLY A 45 -8.18 -19.97 32.94
C GLY A 45 -7.02 -20.92 33.24
N PHE A 46 -6.00 -20.44 33.95
CA PHE A 46 -4.98 -21.30 34.53
C PHE A 46 -5.54 -21.87 35.83
N SER A 47 -6.11 -23.09 35.77
CA SER A 47 -6.43 -23.84 36.99
C SER A 47 -5.14 -24.54 37.44
N VAL A 48 -4.56 -24.04 38.53
CA VAL A 48 -3.47 -24.71 39.24
C VAL A 48 -4.09 -25.86 40.02
N GLU A 49 -3.84 -27.09 39.58
CA GLU A 49 -4.24 -28.28 40.31
C GLU A 49 -3.00 -29.12 40.62
N ASN A 50 -2.54 -29.00 41.86
CA ASN A 50 -1.54 -29.86 42.47
C ASN A 50 -2.14 -31.25 42.62
N ASN A 51 -1.59 -32.28 41.98
CA ASN A 51 -1.65 -33.63 42.54
C ASN A 51 -0.52 -34.54 42.08
N LYS A 52 -0.02 -35.28 43.08
CA LYS A 52 1.05 -36.27 43.06
C LYS A 52 0.75 -37.40 42.08
N GLY A 53 1.77 -37.90 41.37
CA GLY A 53 1.64 -39.20 40.70
C GLY A 53 2.65 -39.41 39.58
N PHE A 54 3.69 -40.20 39.87
CA PHE A 54 4.60 -40.80 38.91
C PHE A 54 3.80 -41.66 37.90
N GLY A 55 3.78 -41.26 36.63
CA GLY A 55 3.08 -41.97 35.57
C GLY A 55 3.42 -41.37 34.21
N THR A 56 3.78 -42.22 33.25
CA THR A 56 4.19 -41.87 31.89
C THR A 56 3.11 -41.04 31.19
N TRP A 57 3.42 -39.79 30.86
CA TRP A 57 2.56 -38.87 30.16
C TRP A 57 2.61 -39.18 28.67
N LYS A 58 1.59 -39.87 28.16
CA LYS A 58 1.34 -39.91 26.72
C LYS A 58 0.94 -38.50 26.29
N THR A 59 1.84 -37.80 25.60
CA THR A 59 1.51 -36.56 24.90
C THR A 59 0.67 -36.91 23.69
N SER A 60 -0.65 -36.89 23.83
CA SER A 60 -1.54 -36.74 22.68
C SER A 60 -1.32 -35.33 22.14
N SER A 61 -0.42 -35.24 21.15
CA SER A 61 -0.13 -34.02 20.40
C SER A 61 -1.45 -33.37 19.96
N PRO A 62 -1.79 -32.14 20.41
CA PRO A 62 -2.96 -31.45 19.92
C PRO A 62 -2.69 -31.16 18.45
N SER A 63 -3.56 -31.72 17.60
CA SER A 63 -3.59 -31.53 16.16
C SER A 63 -3.34 -30.07 15.80
N SER A 64 -2.19 -29.85 15.14
CA SER A 64 -1.75 -28.69 14.38
C SER A 64 -2.86 -27.66 14.12
N LEU A 65 -2.93 -26.64 14.96
CA LEU A 65 -3.60 -25.40 14.60
C LEU A 65 -2.74 -24.74 13.52
N ARG A 66 -3.11 -24.93 12.26
CA ARG A 66 -2.50 -24.22 11.15
C ARG A 66 -2.86 -22.75 11.26
N VAL A 67 -1.93 -21.93 11.71
CA VAL A 67 -1.97 -20.48 11.48
C VAL A 67 -1.83 -20.28 9.98
N PHE A 68 -2.94 -20.01 9.29
CA PHE A 68 -2.92 -19.46 7.94
C PHE A 68 -2.40 -18.03 8.06
N CYS A 69 -1.08 -17.85 7.94
CA CYS A 69 -0.55 -16.54 7.61
C CYS A 69 -1.10 -16.19 6.23
N LEU A 70 -2.02 -15.22 6.14
CA LEU A 70 -2.48 -14.66 4.86
C LEU A 70 -1.23 -14.18 4.08
N ARG A 71 -0.76 -15.01 3.17
CA ARG A 71 0.31 -14.70 2.19
C ARG A 71 -0.20 -14.81 0.75
N ASP A 72 -1.50 -15.04 0.56
CA ASP A 72 -2.07 -15.28 -0.76
C ASP A 72 -2.43 -14.00 -1.52
N THR A 73 -2.28 -12.82 -0.90
CA THR A 73 -2.65 -11.52 -1.51
C THR A 73 -1.50 -10.83 -2.24
N GLN A 74 -0.42 -11.53 -2.59
CA GLN A 74 0.67 -10.92 -3.36
C GLN A 74 0.36 -10.86 -4.86
N ALA A 75 0.53 -9.68 -5.47
CA ALA A 75 0.42 -9.51 -6.91
C ALA A 75 1.48 -10.35 -7.65
N ALA A 76 1.05 -11.10 -8.67
CA ALA A 76 1.94 -12.04 -9.37
C ALA A 76 2.90 -11.32 -10.32
N ALA A 77 4.16 -11.78 -10.38
CA ALA A 77 5.13 -11.24 -11.32
C ALA A 77 4.84 -11.69 -12.76
N VAL A 78 4.96 -10.78 -13.72
CA VAL A 78 4.78 -11.05 -15.15
C VAL A 78 6.06 -10.76 -15.93
N THR A 79 6.21 -11.51 -17.03
CA THR A 79 7.34 -11.40 -17.98
C THR A 79 6.82 -11.05 -19.37
N ALA A 80 7.71 -10.65 -20.27
CA ALA A 80 7.32 -10.35 -21.65
C ALA A 80 6.63 -11.54 -22.35
N LYS A 81 7.06 -12.78 -22.05
CA LYS A 81 6.47 -14.00 -22.64
C LYS A 81 5.02 -14.25 -22.23
N SER A 82 4.66 -13.81 -21.02
CA SER A 82 3.31 -13.98 -20.46
C SER A 82 2.41 -12.77 -20.71
N TRP A 83 2.95 -11.69 -21.27
CA TRP A 83 2.27 -10.39 -21.36
C TRP A 83 0.97 -10.47 -22.15
N ASP A 84 1.04 -10.98 -23.38
CA ASP A 84 -0.11 -11.07 -24.28
C ASP A 84 -1.24 -11.92 -23.69
N LYS A 85 -0.88 -13.01 -23.01
CA LYS A 85 -1.86 -13.94 -22.43
C LYS A 85 -2.51 -13.39 -21.16
N LEU A 86 -1.72 -12.81 -20.25
CA LEU A 86 -2.20 -12.42 -18.93
C LEU A 86 -2.79 -11.01 -18.89
N ILE A 87 -2.37 -10.12 -19.78
CA ILE A 87 -2.79 -8.71 -19.80
C ILE A 87 -3.66 -8.45 -21.02
N LEU A 88 -3.16 -8.68 -22.23
CA LEU A 88 -3.87 -8.30 -23.45
C LEU A 88 -5.11 -9.16 -23.71
N SER A 89 -5.02 -10.47 -23.42
CA SER A 89 -6.11 -11.43 -23.62
C SER A 89 -6.96 -11.67 -22.37
N SER A 90 -6.90 -10.79 -21.37
CA SER A 90 -7.66 -10.98 -20.13
C SER A 90 -9.07 -10.43 -20.25
N ASP A 91 -10.06 -11.29 -19.99
CA ASP A 91 -11.48 -10.90 -19.89
C ASP A 91 -11.76 -10.04 -18.64
N THR A 92 -10.94 -10.25 -17.59
CA THR A 92 -11.01 -9.46 -16.36
C THR A 92 -10.10 -8.24 -16.50
N PRO A 93 -10.52 -7.06 -16.02
CA PRO A 93 -9.65 -5.92 -15.83
C PRO A 93 -8.33 -6.26 -15.15
N VAL A 94 -7.26 -5.59 -15.60
CA VAL A 94 -5.90 -5.86 -15.12
C VAL A 94 -5.22 -4.57 -14.65
N LEU A 95 -4.55 -4.65 -13.52
CA LEU A 95 -3.64 -3.63 -13.00
C LEU A 95 -2.22 -4.18 -13.07
N VAL A 96 -1.28 -3.39 -13.60
CA VAL A 96 0.14 -3.74 -13.68
C VAL A 96 0.99 -2.66 -13.04
N GLU A 97 1.76 -3.01 -12.00
CA GLU A 97 2.79 -2.16 -11.40
C GLU A 97 4.13 -2.37 -12.11
N PHE A 98 4.68 -1.30 -12.68
CA PHE A 98 6.05 -1.24 -13.18
C PHE A 98 6.97 -0.74 -12.07
N HIS A 99 7.92 -1.59 -11.67
CA HIS A 99 8.85 -1.34 -10.57
C HIS A 99 10.30 -1.64 -10.99
N ALA A 100 11.24 -1.34 -10.10
CA ALA A 100 12.63 -1.78 -10.20
C ALA A 100 13.16 -2.16 -8.81
N THR A 101 14.17 -3.02 -8.76
CA THR A 101 14.72 -3.54 -7.49
C THR A 101 15.44 -2.48 -6.66
N TRP A 102 15.98 -1.45 -7.29
CA TRP A 102 16.65 -0.31 -6.65
C TRP A 102 15.69 0.82 -6.25
N CYS A 103 14.41 0.71 -6.60
CA CYS A 103 13.42 1.74 -6.35
C CYS A 103 12.84 1.62 -4.94
N GLY A 104 13.34 2.44 -4.01
CA GLY A 104 12.81 2.54 -2.65
C GLY A 104 11.31 2.87 -2.60
N PRO A 105 10.82 3.92 -3.26
CA PRO A 105 9.41 4.30 -3.26
C PRO A 105 8.45 3.22 -3.80
N CYS A 106 8.94 2.32 -4.66
CA CYS A 106 8.15 1.22 -5.21
C CYS A 106 7.70 0.24 -4.11
N GLN A 107 8.47 0.09 -3.01
CA GLN A 107 8.06 -0.78 -1.90
C GLN A 107 6.76 -0.34 -1.23
N MET A 108 6.45 0.96 -1.25
CA MET A 108 5.19 1.47 -0.72
C MET A 108 4.03 1.14 -1.67
N VAL A 109 4.25 1.33 -2.97
CA VAL A 109 3.25 1.02 -4.00
C VAL A 109 2.92 -0.46 -3.98
N HIS A 110 3.93 -1.34 -3.91
CA HIS A 110 3.72 -2.78 -3.84
C HIS A 110 2.76 -3.21 -2.72
N ARG A 111 2.88 -2.62 -1.52
CA ARG A 111 1.97 -2.91 -0.39
C ARG A 111 0.55 -2.48 -0.68
N VAL A 112 0.37 -1.30 -1.28
CA VAL A 112 -0.94 -0.79 -1.68
C VAL A 112 -1.57 -1.68 -2.74
N ILE A 113 -0.78 -2.14 -3.72
CA ILE A 113 -1.24 -3.04 -4.78
C ILE A 113 -1.60 -4.42 -4.21
N ASP A 114 -0.83 -4.98 -3.27
CA ASP A 114 -1.15 -6.25 -2.61
C ASP A 114 -2.46 -6.16 -1.80
N GLU A 115 -2.69 -5.04 -1.10
CA GLU A 115 -3.97 -4.80 -0.43
C GLU A 115 -5.14 -4.76 -1.43
N ILE A 116 -4.98 -4.02 -2.53
CA ILE A 116 -5.99 -3.92 -3.60
C ILE A 116 -6.23 -5.29 -4.24
N ALA A 117 -5.19 -6.09 -4.46
CA ALA A 117 -5.30 -7.43 -5.01
C ALA A 117 -6.18 -8.34 -4.13
N GLY A 118 -6.08 -8.19 -2.80
CA GLY A 118 -6.96 -8.87 -1.85
C GLY A 118 -8.40 -8.38 -1.91
N GLU A 119 -8.61 -7.05 -1.88
CA GLU A 119 -9.94 -6.43 -1.86
C GLU A 119 -10.74 -6.65 -3.15
N TYR A 120 -10.05 -6.63 -4.30
CA TYR A 120 -10.65 -6.74 -5.62
C TYR A 120 -10.51 -8.14 -6.24
N SER A 121 -10.18 -9.14 -5.43
CA SER A 121 -10.04 -10.53 -5.89
C SER A 121 -11.28 -10.99 -6.66
N GLY A 122 -11.06 -11.51 -7.88
CA GLY A 122 -12.11 -11.93 -8.80
C GLY A 122 -12.72 -10.83 -9.68
N ARG A 123 -12.57 -9.54 -9.32
CA ARG A 123 -13.02 -8.40 -10.14
C ARG A 123 -11.87 -7.72 -10.89
N LEU A 124 -10.67 -7.76 -10.33
CA LEU A 124 -9.44 -7.18 -10.88
C LEU A 124 -8.30 -8.18 -10.70
N LYS A 125 -7.44 -8.30 -11.71
CA LYS A 125 -6.17 -9.05 -11.58
C LYS A 125 -5.03 -8.05 -11.42
N CYS A 126 -4.18 -8.27 -10.42
CA CYS A 126 -3.03 -7.41 -10.16
C CYS A 126 -1.73 -8.15 -10.47
N TYR A 127 -0.84 -7.49 -11.19
CA TYR A 127 0.47 -8.00 -11.56
C TYR A 127 1.56 -6.98 -11.31
N VAL A 128 2.79 -7.46 -11.21
CA VAL A 128 3.99 -6.63 -11.13
C VAL A 128 4.97 -6.98 -12.25
N LEU A 129 5.62 -5.98 -12.81
CA LEU A 129 6.63 -6.12 -13.83
C LEU A 129 7.88 -5.32 -13.46
N ASP A 130 9.04 -5.98 -13.53
CA ASP A 130 10.34 -5.35 -13.34
C ASP A 130 10.78 -4.69 -14.66
N ALA A 131 10.80 -3.36 -14.68
CA ALA A 131 11.12 -2.57 -15.86
C ALA A 131 12.57 -2.74 -16.33
N ASP A 132 13.50 -3.07 -15.43
CA ASP A 132 14.90 -3.31 -15.80
C ASP A 132 15.09 -4.68 -16.46
N ARG A 133 14.26 -5.67 -16.07
CA ARG A 133 14.30 -7.02 -16.64
C ARG A 133 13.58 -7.11 -17.97
N GLU A 134 12.50 -6.35 -18.12
CA GLU A 134 11.65 -6.35 -19.32
C GLU A 134 11.59 -4.95 -19.96
N PRO A 135 12.73 -4.37 -20.38
CA PRO A 135 12.80 -2.98 -20.86
C PRO A 135 11.96 -2.77 -22.12
N LYS A 136 11.86 -3.78 -22.99
CA LYS A 136 11.03 -3.71 -24.20
C LYS A 136 9.55 -3.49 -23.90
N VAL A 137 9.03 -4.13 -22.84
CA VAL A 137 7.64 -3.94 -22.43
C VAL A 137 7.46 -2.55 -21.84
N ALA A 138 8.40 -2.10 -21.01
CA ALA A 138 8.39 -0.75 -20.44
C ALA A 138 8.42 0.34 -21.53
N GLU A 139 9.29 0.20 -22.53
CA GLU A 139 9.42 1.10 -23.68
C GLU A 139 8.13 1.20 -24.50
N ASN A 140 7.44 0.08 -24.75
CA ASN A 140 6.18 0.05 -25.49
C ASN A 140 5.05 0.87 -24.84
N TYR A 141 5.13 1.12 -23.53
CA TYR A 141 4.16 1.91 -22.77
C TYR A 141 4.74 3.24 -22.28
N ASP A 142 5.86 3.69 -22.85
CA ASP A 142 6.54 4.96 -22.52
C ASP A 142 6.96 5.08 -21.04
N ILE A 143 7.29 3.95 -20.40
CA ILE A 143 7.70 3.93 -18.99
C ILE A 143 9.17 4.32 -18.88
N LYS A 144 9.42 5.60 -18.55
CA LYS A 144 10.78 6.17 -18.41
C LYS A 144 11.27 6.26 -16.97
N ALA A 145 10.36 6.11 -16.02
CA ALA A 145 10.64 6.16 -14.59
C ALA A 145 9.66 5.26 -13.85
N VAL A 146 10.06 4.77 -12.68
CA VAL A 146 9.25 3.94 -11.79
C VAL A 146 9.08 4.64 -10.43
N PRO A 147 8.00 4.38 -9.67
CA PRO A 147 6.89 3.45 -9.98
C PRO A 147 5.88 4.05 -10.95
N VAL A 148 5.31 3.21 -11.82
CA VAL A 148 4.14 3.54 -12.64
C VAL A 148 3.17 2.38 -12.60
N VAL A 149 1.88 2.66 -12.48
CA VAL A 149 0.82 1.66 -12.51
C VAL A 149 -0.04 1.89 -13.75
N LEU A 150 -0.25 0.84 -14.54
CA LEU A 150 -1.10 0.85 -15.71
C LEU A 150 -2.36 0.01 -15.47
N LEU A 151 -3.49 0.53 -15.94
CA LEU A 151 -4.79 -0.12 -15.87
C LEU A 151 -5.22 -0.53 -17.29
N PHE A 152 -5.62 -1.78 -17.44
CA PHE A 152 -6.04 -2.38 -18.70
C PHE A 152 -7.45 -2.93 -18.62
N LYS A 153 -8.20 -2.78 -19.71
CA LYS A 153 -9.53 -3.35 -19.91
C LYS A 153 -9.65 -3.82 -21.35
N ASN A 154 -10.08 -5.07 -21.55
CA ASN A 154 -10.21 -5.68 -22.89
C ASN A 154 -8.93 -5.58 -23.74
N GLY A 155 -7.77 -5.69 -23.10
CA GLY A 155 -6.46 -5.58 -23.74
C GLY A 155 -5.99 -4.18 -24.11
N GLU A 156 -6.78 -3.14 -23.83
CA GLU A 156 -6.42 -1.75 -24.08
C GLU A 156 -6.00 -1.03 -22.80
N LYS A 157 -5.05 -0.10 -22.91
CA LYS A 157 -4.62 0.77 -21.81
C LYS A 157 -5.72 1.79 -21.52
N PHE A 158 -6.32 1.72 -20.34
CA PHE A 158 -7.38 2.62 -19.89
C PHE A 158 -6.81 3.88 -19.24
N GLU A 159 -5.96 3.72 -18.22
CA GLU A 159 -5.41 4.83 -17.44
C GLU A 159 -4.01 4.48 -16.90
N SER A 160 -3.21 5.50 -16.61
CA SER A 160 -1.89 5.37 -15.99
C SER A 160 -1.77 6.25 -14.75
N VAL A 161 -1.23 5.70 -13.66
CA VAL A 161 -0.89 6.42 -12.43
C VAL A 161 0.63 6.46 -12.30
N ILE A 162 1.20 7.67 -12.29
CA ILE A 162 2.65 7.87 -12.25
C ILE A 162 3.07 8.27 -10.83
N GLY A 163 4.11 7.62 -10.31
CA GLY A 163 4.67 7.90 -9.00
C GLY A 163 3.95 7.20 -7.85
N THR A 164 4.35 7.57 -6.64
CA THR A 164 3.78 7.02 -5.40
C THR A 164 2.57 7.83 -5.00
N MET A 165 1.38 7.21 -5.08
CA MET A 165 0.11 7.82 -4.73
C MET A 165 -0.51 7.12 -3.51
N PRO A 166 -1.42 7.77 -2.77
CA PRO A 166 -2.17 7.11 -1.71
C PRO A 166 -3.19 6.10 -2.30
N LYS A 167 -3.62 5.12 -1.50
CA LYS A 167 -4.49 4.00 -1.91
C LYS A 167 -5.77 4.48 -2.61
N GLU A 168 -6.36 5.54 -2.09
CA GLU A 168 -7.61 6.12 -2.58
C GLU A 168 -7.51 6.55 -4.05
N PHE A 169 -6.31 6.96 -4.50
CA PHE A 169 -6.09 7.36 -5.88
C PHE A 169 -6.18 6.16 -6.84
N TYR A 170 -5.55 5.03 -6.47
CA TYR A 170 -5.65 3.79 -7.25
C TYR A 170 -7.08 3.25 -7.25
N VAL A 171 -7.74 3.25 -6.08
CA VAL A 171 -9.15 2.82 -5.95
C VAL A 171 -10.06 3.65 -6.84
N ALA A 172 -9.91 4.98 -6.85
CA ALA A 172 -10.71 5.84 -7.72
C ALA A 172 -10.52 5.53 -9.21
N ALA A 173 -9.29 5.27 -9.65
CA ALA A 173 -9.00 4.88 -11.03
C ALA A 173 -9.58 3.50 -11.38
N ILE A 174 -9.48 2.54 -10.46
CA ILE A 174 -10.07 1.20 -10.60
C ILE A 174 -11.59 1.29 -10.72
N GLU A 175 -12.27 2.05 -9.85
CA GLU A 175 -13.72 2.18 -9.90
C GLU A 175 -14.19 2.84 -11.19
N ARG A 176 -13.46 3.86 -11.71
CA ARG A 176 -13.74 4.42 -13.04
C ARG A 176 -13.64 3.36 -14.13
N LEU A 177 -12.61 2.51 -14.09
CA LEU A 177 -12.43 1.42 -15.05
C LEU A 177 -13.54 0.37 -14.94
N LEU A 178 -13.98 0.03 -13.73
CA LEU A 178 -15.04 -0.95 -13.51
C LEU A 178 -16.43 -0.42 -13.89
N SER A 179 -16.62 0.90 -13.85
CA SER A 179 -17.86 1.57 -14.25
C SER A 179 -17.98 1.88 -15.74
N SER A 180 -16.88 1.79 -16.50
CA SER A 180 -16.83 2.13 -17.93
C SER A 180 -17.40 1.05 -18.85
#